data_AF-A0A0A0LSS2-F1
#
_entry.id   AF-A0A0A0LSS2-F1
#
_cell.length_a   1.000
_cell.length_b   1.000
_cell.length_c   1.000
_cell.angle_alpha   90.00
_cell.angle_beta   90.00
_cell.angle_gamma   90.00
#
_symmetry.space_group_name_H-M   'P 1'
#
loop_
_entity.id
_entity.type
_entity.pdbx_description
1 polymer ?
#
loop_
_entity_poly.entity_id
_entity_poly.type
_entity_poly.pdbx_seq_one_letter_code
_entity_poly.pdbx_strand_id
1 'polypeptide(L)' 'MPKQIHEIKDFLLTARRKDARSVKIKRRKDVVKFKKAEKLKQSLPPGLSVQDL' A
#
# COMPACT_ATOMS: atom_id res chain seq x y z
N MET A 1 1.67 -11.82 -13.58
CA MET A 1 2.84 -12.15 -12.74
C MET A 1 2.99 -11.11 -11.62
N PRO A 2 3.23 -11.54 -10.37
CA PRO A 2 3.49 -10.60 -9.27
C PRO A 2 4.80 -9.83 -9.50
N LYS A 3 4.82 -8.55 -9.15
CA LYS A 3 6.01 -7.68 -9.24
C LYS A 3 6.27 -7.01 -7.90
N GLN A 4 7.54 -6.96 -7.49
CA GLN A 4 7.96 -6.22 -6.31
C GLN A 4 8.24 -4.76 -6.69
N ILE A 5 7.66 -3.82 -5.96
CA ILE A 5 7.92 -2.38 -6.09
C ILE A 5 8.85 -1.97 -4.95
N HIS A 6 10.01 -1.42 -5.29
CA HIS A 6 11.02 -0.99 -4.31
C HIS A 6 10.77 0.44 -3.82
N GLU A 7 10.29 1.32 -4.72
CA GLU A 7 10.04 2.72 -4.44
C GLU A 7 8.58 3.01 -4.05
N ILE A 8 8.39 3.83 -3.02
CA ILE A 8 7.05 4.18 -2.55
C ILE A 8 6.27 5.03 -3.56
N LYS A 9 6.97 5.82 -4.40
CA LYS A 9 6.36 6.66 -5.44
C LYS A 9 5.63 5.81 -6.48
N ASP A 10 6.28 4.76 -6.96
CA ASP A 10 5.72 3.83 -7.94
C ASP A 10 4.55 3.03 -7.36
N PHE A 11 4.62 2.71 -6.07
CA PHE A 11 3.51 2.08 -5.36
C PHE A 11 2.28 3.00 -5.34
N LEU A 12 2.45 4.27 -4.98
CA LEU A 12 1.35 5.25 -4.96
C LEU A 12 0.77 5.49 -6.35
N LEU A 13 1.60 5.52 -7.39
CA LEU A 13 1.13 5.61 -8.77
C LEU A 13 0.27 4.41 -9.15
N THR A 14 0.72 3.20 -8.78
CA THR A 14 0.01 1.95 -9.04
C THR A 14 -1.32 1.89 -8.28
N ALA A 15 -1.33 2.32 -7.02
CA ALA A 15 -2.53 2.36 -6.18
C ALA A 15 -3.61 3.34 -6.69
N ARG A 16 -3.23 4.34 -7.49
CA ARG A 16 -4.15 5.32 -8.09
C ARG A 16 -4.69 4.92 -9.47
N ARG A 17 -4.26 3.79 -10.03
CA ARG A 17 -4.74 3.36 -11.34
C ARG A 17 -6.21 2.94 -11.29
N LYS A 18 -6.94 3.14 -12.40
CA LYS A 18 -8.37 2.80 -12.53
C LYS A 18 -8.66 1.31 -12.31
N ASP A 19 -7.71 0.44 -12.62
CA ASP A 19 -7.84 -1.01 -12.45
C ASP A 19 -7.51 -1.50 -11.02
N ALA A 20 -6.89 -0.66 -10.18
CA ALA A 20 -6.60 -0.99 -8.80
C ALA A 20 -7.87 -0.92 -7.95
N ARG A 21 -8.27 -2.05 -7.34
CA ARG A 21 -9.51 -2.18 -6.55
C ARG A 21 -9.29 -2.29 -5.05
N SER A 22 -8.18 -2.90 -4.63
CA SER A 22 -7.90 -3.12 -3.20
C SER A 22 -6.41 -3.16 -2.92
N VAL A 23 -6.05 -2.82 -1.69
CA VAL A 23 -4.71 -2.95 -1.12
C VAL A 23 -4.81 -3.76 0.16
N LYS A 24 -3.95 -4.76 0.31
CA LYS A 24 -3.81 -5.55 1.53
C LYS A 24 -2.53 -5.18 2.25
N ILE A 25 -2.62 -4.82 3.53
CA ILE A 25 -1.47 -4.48 4.37
C ILE A 25 -1.26 -5.60 5.37
N LYS A 26 -0.15 -6.33 5.20
CA LYS A 26 0.26 -7.38 6.14
C LYS A 26 1.30 -6.83 7.11
N ARG A 27 1.00 -6.87 8.42
CA ARG A 27 1.99 -6.57 9.45
C ARG A 27 2.92 -7.77 9.64
N ARG A 28 4.24 -7.57 9.48
CA ARG A 28 5.26 -8.57 9.83
C ARG A 28 5.92 -8.17 11.15
N LYS A 29 6.16 -9.16 12.03
CA LYS A 29 6.73 -8.94 13.38
C LYS A 29 8.07 -8.21 13.35
N ASP A 30 8.86 -8.40 12.29
CA ASP A 30 10.24 -7.89 12.22
C ASP A 30 10.38 -6.64 11.32
N VAL A 31 9.32 -6.25 10.60
CA VAL A 31 9.33 -5.08 9.71
C VAL A 31 8.54 -3.97 10.36
N VAL A 32 9.12 -3.45 11.44
CA VAL A 32 8.50 -2.43 12.27
C VAL A 32 9.02 -1.05 11.85
N LYS A 33 8.46 -0.51 10.76
CA LYS A 33 8.53 0.93 10.48
C LYS A 33 7.14 1.54 10.71
N PHE A 34 6.66 1.49 11.96
CA PHE A 34 5.29 1.87 12.36
C PHE A 34 4.82 3.21 11.79
N LYS A 35 5.70 4.22 11.70
CA LYS A 35 5.35 5.53 11.12
C LYS A 35 5.11 5.51 9.61
N LYS A 36 5.75 4.60 8.87
CA LYS A 36 5.62 4.54 7.40
C LYS A 36 4.30 3.90 6.97
N ALA A 37 3.82 2.90 7.71
CA ALA A 37 2.56 2.22 7.40
C ALA A 37 1.36 3.15 7.54
N GLU A 38 1.27 3.91 8.64
CA GLU A 38 0.17 4.87 8.84
C GLU A 38 0.18 6.01 7.82
N LYS A 39 1.36 6.59 7.55
CA LYS A 39 1.49 7.63 6.52
C LYS A 39 1.19 7.11 5.12
N LEU A 40 1.49 5.84 4.85
CA LEU A 40 1.12 5.19 3.59
C LEU A 40 -0.39 5.04 3.48
N LYS A 41 -1.08 4.58 4.53
CA LYS A 41 -2.56 4.49 4.57
C LYS A 41 -3.21 5.85 4.26
N GLN A 42 -2.69 6.93 4.83
CA GLN A 42 -3.17 8.30 4.57
C GLN A 42 -2.93 8.79 3.13
N SER A 43 -1.93 8.23 2.44
CA SER A 43 -1.57 8.64 1.08
C SER A 43 -2.35 7.88 0.00
N LEU A 44 -3.12 6.86 0.39
CA LEU A 44 -3.92 6.06 -0.53
C LEU A 44 -5.16 6.83 -1.01
N PRO A 45 -5.63 6.56 -2.25
CA PRO A 45 -6.83 7.19 -2.76
C PRO A 45 -8.08 6.71 -2.00
N PRO A 46 -9.07 7.60 -1.74
CA PRO A 46 -10.23 7.30 -0.88
C PRO A 46 -11.20 6.25 -1.45
N GLY A 47 -11.11 5.94 -2.75
CA GLY A 47 -11.92 4.90 -3.41
C GLY A 47 -11.29 3.50 -3.40
N LEU A 48 -10.10 3.35 -2.82
CA LEU A 48 -9.37 2.09 -2.77
C LEU A 48 -9.65 1.36 -1.46
N SER A 49 -10.16 0.14 -1.54
CA SER A 49 -10.45 -0.66 -0.34
C SER A 49 -9.14 -1.08 0.34
N VAL A 50 -8.97 -0.72 1.62
CA VAL A 50 -7.82 -1.09 2.43
C VAL A 50 -8.21 -2.23 3.37
N GLN A 51 -7.55 -3.38 3.22
CA GLN A 51 -7.74 -4.55 4.07
C GLN A 51 -6.47 -4.80 4.89
N ASP A 52 -6.61 -4.96 6.20
CA ASP A 52 -5.53 -5.41 7.06
C ASP A 52 -5.53 -6.95 7.11
N LEU A 53 -4.33 -7.55 6.98
CA LEU A 53 -4.10 -9.00 7.03
C LEU A 53 -3.36 -9.42 8.31
#